data_AF-A0A538RMT2-F1
#
_entry.id   AF-A0A538RMT2-F1
#
_cell.length_a   1.000
_cell.length_b   1.000
_cell.length_c   1.000
_cell.angle_alpha   90.00
_cell.angle_beta   90.00
_cell.angle_gamma   90.00
#
_symmetry.space_group_name_H-M   'P 1'
#
loop_
_entity.id
_entity.type
_entity.pdbx_description
1 polymer ?
#
loop_
_entity_poly.entity_id
_entity_poly.type
_entity_poly.pdbx_seq_one_letter_code
_entity_poly.pdbx_strand_id
1 'polypeptide(L)'
;MIEALPTTLPPLRGDAPTLIVGRLKDGQALNYTLEGTVAGRPVEVNGSEPVGEAEADNFFLIGMIEQWKNAKDQPALSRADRLLAAFSTQTQMARADLIAQAEWAMGQDKLEVAKELFDKAQRLDPEDTEARAGLKIVQKLRNGLINKKQLHEQLVQAEKEEQKQVAQNTQKPAPPPDVAPPVDQGDLLEQQKAREKVEQQRVTGVVDEAQRQARRILTSDPDEAHDILKRMYNSVRDNPDIGDQTRLLLLNRLETALRSVDTAGVRIKSERARQLQAEIDARRRADVIQSQVAEDERLRARMRQFSNLMNQARYEDAYLQALAVEQDAINAGRPVPVAATAGYMVGLNANNLSQIQELRRVREERFLLTMMQVERSAVPFPDEPPIQYPPAAVWREITRMRKERYESSGFTEDDPLTIQAIRRMREKLSKPISLDKAIDKNTPLKDALEFLSDRYDLTILIDTPAFKQEQVDNVEDLPVGLPRMSQVSLSTVLRLLSG
;
A
#
# COMPACT_ATOMS: atom_id res chain seq x y z
N MET A 1 8.50 13.75 -35.05
CA MET A 1 8.15 13.13 -33.73
C MET A 1 8.16 11.61 -33.89
N ILE A 2 8.52 10.86 -32.84
CA ILE A 2 8.31 9.39 -32.77
C ILE A 2 7.03 9.08 -31.99
N GLU A 3 6.80 9.81 -30.90
CA GLU A 3 5.66 9.62 -29.99
C GLU A 3 5.44 10.92 -29.20
N ALA A 4 4.19 11.27 -28.91
CA ALA A 4 3.80 12.42 -28.11
C ALA A 4 2.61 12.04 -27.23
N LEU A 5 2.63 12.49 -25.97
CA LEU A 5 1.65 12.12 -24.94
C LEU A 5 1.23 13.38 -24.15
N PRO A 6 -0.06 13.58 -23.85
CA PRO A 6 -1.16 12.69 -24.19
C PRO A 6 -1.50 12.74 -25.69
N THR A 7 -2.05 11.65 -26.22
CA THR A 7 -2.55 11.57 -27.61
C THR A 7 -3.79 12.43 -27.86
N THR A 8 -4.57 12.72 -26.80
CA THR A 8 -5.68 13.67 -26.82
C THR A 8 -5.37 14.81 -25.86
N LEU A 9 -5.35 16.06 -26.36
CA LEU A 9 -5.11 17.22 -25.52
C LEU A 9 -6.37 17.62 -24.73
N PRO A 10 -6.22 18.10 -23.49
CA PRO A 10 -7.32 18.73 -22.76
C PRO A 10 -7.68 20.09 -23.41
N PRO A 11 -8.84 20.68 -23.09
CA PRO A 11 -9.18 22.03 -23.54
C PRO A 11 -8.07 23.03 -23.17
N LEU A 12 -7.37 23.55 -24.19
CA LEU A 12 -6.25 24.46 -24.00
C LEU A 12 -6.72 25.79 -23.41
N ARG A 13 -5.95 26.32 -22.46
CA ARG A 13 -6.27 27.52 -21.69
C ARG A 13 -5.11 28.49 -21.67
N GLY A 14 -5.39 29.78 -21.83
CA GLY A 14 -4.37 30.84 -21.74
C GLY A 14 -3.81 31.06 -20.33
N ASP A 15 -4.49 30.59 -19.28
CA ASP A 15 -4.10 30.78 -17.88
C ASP A 15 -3.42 29.55 -17.25
N ALA A 16 -3.27 28.44 -18.00
CA ALA A 16 -2.66 27.20 -17.50
C ALA A 16 -1.85 26.46 -18.59
N PRO A 17 -0.51 26.31 -18.44
CA PRO A 17 0.28 25.53 -19.38
C PRO A 17 -0.08 24.04 -19.32
N THR A 18 -0.31 23.47 -20.49
CA THR A 18 -0.56 22.05 -20.72
C THR A 18 0.76 21.35 -21.03
N LEU A 19 1.04 20.23 -20.37
CA LEU A 19 2.27 19.46 -20.60
C LEU A 19 2.06 18.44 -21.72
N ILE A 20 3.00 18.42 -22.66
CA ILE A 20 3.16 17.37 -23.67
C ILE A 20 4.57 16.80 -23.48
N VAL A 21 4.68 15.47 -23.39
CA VAL A 21 5.96 14.76 -23.26
C VAL A 21 6.07 13.74 -24.39
N GLY A 22 7.26 13.56 -24.96
CA GLY A 22 7.39 12.73 -26.15
C GLY A 22 8.83 12.37 -26.51
N ARG A 23 8.97 11.53 -27.53
CA ARG A 23 10.28 11.17 -28.12
C ARG A 23 10.39 11.81 -29.49
N LEU A 24 11.46 12.57 -29.70
CA LEU A 24 11.80 13.18 -30.99
C LEU A 24 12.93 12.38 -31.66
N LYS A 25 13.08 12.50 -32.99
CA LYS A 25 14.30 12.10 -33.69
C LYS A 25 15.18 13.33 -33.79
N ASP A 26 16.50 13.15 -33.75
CA ASP A 26 17.47 14.25 -33.84
C ASP A 26 17.12 15.25 -34.95
N GLY A 27 17.04 16.53 -34.58
CA GLY A 27 16.56 17.61 -35.45
C GLY A 27 16.56 18.94 -34.72
N GLN A 28 16.65 20.04 -35.48
CA GLN A 28 16.84 21.39 -34.93
C GLN A 28 15.55 22.10 -34.51
N ALA A 29 14.39 21.63 -34.95
CA ALA A 29 13.09 22.24 -34.64
C ALA A 29 11.97 21.20 -34.50
N LEU A 30 11.05 21.46 -33.56
CA LEU A 30 9.80 20.75 -33.37
C LEU A 30 8.68 21.50 -34.11
N ASN A 31 8.31 21.00 -35.28
CA ASN A 31 7.13 21.45 -36.00
C ASN A 31 5.88 20.73 -35.47
N TYR A 32 4.80 21.46 -35.23
CA TYR A 32 3.54 20.93 -34.73
C TYR A 32 2.30 21.60 -35.36
N THR A 33 1.22 20.84 -35.40
CA THR A 33 -0.12 21.28 -35.83
C THR A 33 -1.09 20.94 -34.71
N LEU A 34 -1.89 21.91 -34.28
CA LEU A 34 -2.93 21.76 -33.26
C LEU A 34 -4.29 21.98 -33.92
N GLU A 35 -5.11 20.94 -33.96
CA GLU A 35 -6.48 20.98 -34.45
C GLU A 35 -7.46 20.97 -33.26
N GLY A 36 -8.50 21.81 -33.32
CA GLY A 36 -9.49 21.88 -32.26
C GLY A 36 -10.71 22.71 -32.63
N THR A 37 -11.56 23.02 -31.65
CA THR A 37 -12.68 23.94 -31.84
C THR A 37 -12.66 25.09 -30.83
N VAL A 38 -12.97 26.30 -31.29
CA VAL A 38 -13.12 27.49 -30.47
C VAL A 38 -14.54 28.03 -30.69
N ALA A 39 -15.33 28.08 -29.62
CA ALA A 39 -16.76 28.45 -29.69
C ALA A 39 -17.55 27.66 -30.76
N GLY A 40 -17.25 26.37 -30.93
CA GLY A 40 -17.90 25.48 -31.90
C GLY A 40 -17.44 25.62 -33.36
N ARG A 41 -16.46 26.48 -33.66
CA ARG A 41 -15.84 26.58 -34.99
C ARG A 41 -14.51 25.84 -35.01
N PRO A 42 -14.18 25.06 -36.07
CA PRO A 42 -12.87 24.44 -36.20
C PRO A 42 -11.78 25.51 -36.35
N VAL A 43 -10.65 25.27 -35.68
CA VAL A 43 -9.45 26.12 -35.73
C VAL A 43 -8.22 25.21 -35.79
N GLU A 44 -7.29 25.55 -36.67
CA GLU A 44 -5.99 24.91 -36.83
C GLU A 44 -4.90 25.93 -36.48
N VAL A 45 -3.90 25.52 -35.68
CA VAL A 45 -2.75 26.35 -35.31
C VAL A 45 -1.47 25.58 -35.63
N ASN A 46 -0.65 26.14 -36.53
CA ASN A 46 0.65 25.60 -36.89
C ASN A 46 1.77 26.37 -36.19
N GLY A 47 2.76 25.66 -35.67
CA GLY A 47 3.89 26.22 -34.94
C GLY A 47 5.20 25.47 -35.17
N SER A 48 6.31 26.14 -34.86
CA SER A 48 7.67 25.60 -34.95
C SER A 48 8.50 26.18 -33.83
N GLU A 49 9.10 25.33 -33.00
CA GLU A 49 9.93 25.72 -31.86
C GLU A 49 11.33 25.10 -32.00
N PRO A 50 12.42 25.82 -31.69
CA PRO A 50 13.76 25.26 -31.73
C PRO A 50 13.95 24.17 -30.65
N VAL A 51 14.67 23.11 -30.98
CA VAL A 51 15.02 22.05 -30.03
C VAL A 51 16.32 22.45 -29.33
N GLY A 52 16.28 22.56 -28.00
CA GLY A 52 17.46 22.84 -27.18
C GLY A 52 18.47 21.69 -27.13
N GLU A 53 19.66 21.95 -26.63
CA GLU A 53 20.66 20.91 -26.35
C GLU A 53 20.20 19.97 -25.24
N ALA A 54 20.72 18.73 -25.23
CA ALA A 54 20.35 17.74 -24.23
C ALA A 54 21.07 17.99 -22.89
N GLU A 55 20.29 18.29 -21.85
CA GLU A 55 20.79 18.47 -20.49
C GLU A 55 20.75 17.15 -19.70
N ALA A 56 21.87 16.79 -19.06
CA ALA A 56 21.98 15.56 -18.27
C ALA A 56 21.01 15.54 -17.07
N ASP A 57 20.77 16.68 -16.43
CA ASP A 57 19.90 16.82 -15.24
C ASP A 57 18.41 16.48 -15.52
N ASN A 58 18.01 16.43 -16.80
CA ASN A 58 16.65 16.11 -17.22
C ASN A 58 16.38 14.60 -17.40
N PHE A 59 17.22 13.72 -16.86
CA PHE A 59 17.07 12.26 -16.90
C PHE A 59 15.69 11.76 -16.44
N PHE A 60 15.04 12.47 -15.50
CA PHE A 60 13.70 12.15 -14.98
C PHE A 60 12.61 12.07 -16.07
N LEU A 61 12.79 12.74 -17.21
CA LEU A 61 11.86 12.70 -18.34
C LEU A 61 11.73 11.29 -18.95
N ILE A 62 12.76 10.45 -18.83
CA ILE A 62 12.73 9.06 -19.33
C ILE A 62 11.65 8.27 -18.60
N GLY A 63 11.69 8.27 -17.26
CA GLY A 63 10.70 7.60 -16.42
C GLY A 63 9.30 8.19 -16.57
N MET A 64 9.18 9.51 -16.76
CA MET A 64 7.90 10.18 -17.01
C MET A 64 7.26 9.68 -18.32
N ILE A 65 8.02 9.57 -19.41
CA ILE A 65 7.55 9.03 -20.69
C ILE A 65 7.14 7.55 -20.54
N GLU A 66 7.90 6.74 -19.78
CA GLU A 66 7.55 5.34 -19.54
C GLU A 66 6.26 5.16 -18.73
N GLN A 67 6.03 6.00 -17.71
CA GLN A 67 4.77 6.01 -16.99
C GLN A 67 3.60 6.41 -17.90
N TRP A 68 3.77 7.47 -18.71
CA TRP A 68 2.70 7.99 -19.57
C TRP A 68 2.38 7.07 -20.75
N LYS A 69 3.33 6.22 -21.19
CA LYS A 69 3.06 5.16 -22.18
C LYS A 69 1.98 4.16 -21.74
N ASN A 70 1.74 4.00 -20.44
CA ASN A 70 0.69 3.15 -19.89
C ASN A 70 -0.67 3.88 -19.77
N ALA A 71 -0.71 5.19 -19.98
CA ALA A 71 -1.88 6.06 -19.80
C ALA A 71 -2.01 7.08 -20.95
N LYS A 72 -1.87 6.62 -22.20
CA LYS A 72 -1.55 7.49 -23.36
C LYS A 72 -2.54 8.62 -23.63
N ASP A 73 -3.82 8.38 -23.40
CA ASP A 73 -4.88 9.37 -23.64
C ASP A 73 -5.19 10.25 -22.40
N GLN A 74 -4.49 10.06 -21.29
CA GLN A 74 -4.75 10.78 -20.04
C GLN A 74 -3.85 12.02 -19.90
N PRO A 75 -4.40 13.24 -19.89
CA PRO A 75 -3.61 14.45 -19.70
C PRO A 75 -3.14 14.60 -18.24
N ALA A 76 -2.10 15.41 -18.04
CA ALA A 76 -1.67 15.83 -16.71
C ALA A 76 -2.82 16.45 -15.90
N LEU A 77 -3.11 15.87 -14.73
CA LEU A 77 -4.10 16.41 -13.78
C LEU A 77 -3.61 17.67 -13.03
N SER A 78 -2.37 18.10 -13.26
CA SER A 78 -1.77 19.27 -12.61
C SER A 78 -0.96 20.12 -13.61
N ARG A 79 -0.72 21.37 -13.25
CA ARG A 79 -0.05 22.37 -14.11
C ARG A 79 1.37 21.92 -14.47
N ALA A 80 1.73 22.05 -15.75
CA ALA A 80 2.96 21.50 -16.34
C ALA A 80 4.22 21.66 -15.47
N ASP A 81 4.59 22.90 -15.14
CA ASP A 81 5.82 23.22 -14.39
C ASP A 81 5.83 22.68 -12.96
N ARG A 82 4.67 22.54 -12.29
CA ARG A 82 4.60 21.85 -10.99
C ARG A 82 4.83 20.36 -11.14
N LEU A 83 4.33 19.77 -12.22
CA LEU A 83 4.48 18.35 -12.48
C LEU A 83 5.93 18.01 -12.82
N LEU A 84 6.57 18.80 -13.69
CA LEU A 84 7.99 18.66 -14.03
C LEU A 84 8.89 18.80 -12.78
N ALA A 85 8.65 19.82 -11.95
CA ALA A 85 9.40 20.00 -10.70
C ALA A 85 9.19 18.86 -9.69
N ALA A 86 7.97 18.32 -9.60
CA ALA A 86 7.67 17.18 -8.72
C ALA A 86 8.33 15.89 -9.22
N PHE A 87 8.27 15.59 -10.53
CA PHE A 87 8.93 14.43 -11.12
C PHE A 87 10.46 14.51 -11.01
N SER A 88 11.05 15.70 -11.24
CA SER A 88 12.47 15.94 -11.06
C SER A 88 12.91 15.66 -9.62
N THR A 89 12.28 16.29 -8.62
CA THR A 89 12.64 16.10 -7.21
C THR A 89 12.39 14.66 -6.73
N GLN A 90 11.28 14.03 -7.13
CA GLN A 90 10.99 12.63 -6.80
C GLN A 90 12.04 11.67 -7.38
N THR A 91 12.47 11.87 -8.63
CA THR A 91 13.45 10.97 -9.28
C THR A 91 14.85 11.17 -8.70
N GLN A 92 15.24 12.41 -8.38
CA GLN A 92 16.50 12.69 -7.67
C GLN A 92 16.52 12.05 -6.27
N MET A 93 15.44 12.17 -5.50
CA MET A 93 15.31 11.50 -4.19
C MET A 93 15.38 9.97 -4.32
N ALA A 94 14.68 9.39 -5.30
CA ALA A 94 14.70 7.95 -5.53
C ALA A 94 16.09 7.44 -5.94
N ARG A 95 16.84 8.19 -6.76
CA ARG A 95 18.24 7.87 -7.10
C ARG A 95 19.11 7.88 -5.84
N ALA A 96 19.06 8.93 -5.04
CA ALA A 96 19.86 9.08 -3.82
C ALA A 96 19.54 8.00 -2.77
N ASP A 97 18.27 7.66 -2.58
CA ASP A 97 17.84 6.59 -1.66
C ASP A 97 18.32 5.20 -2.13
N LEU A 98 18.23 4.90 -3.43
CA LEU A 98 18.77 3.65 -3.99
C LEU A 98 20.30 3.53 -3.80
N ILE A 99 21.03 4.63 -3.98
CA ILE A 99 22.49 4.69 -3.75
C ILE A 99 22.79 4.42 -2.27
N ALA A 100 22.17 5.17 -1.35
CA ALA A 100 22.39 5.01 0.09
C ALA A 100 22.05 3.59 0.59
N GLN A 101 20.96 3.00 0.09
CA GLN A 101 20.61 1.60 0.38
C GLN A 101 21.63 0.61 -0.20
N ALA A 102 22.18 0.87 -1.39
CA ALA A 102 23.22 0.04 -1.99
C ALA A 102 24.53 0.07 -1.17
N GLU A 103 24.94 1.25 -0.72
CA GLU A 103 26.10 1.42 0.17
C GLU A 103 25.92 0.71 1.51
N TRP A 104 24.73 0.83 2.12
CA TRP A 104 24.40 0.12 3.35
C TRP A 104 24.41 -1.41 3.15
N ALA A 105 23.91 -1.89 2.01
CA ALA A 105 23.98 -3.30 1.64
C ALA A 105 25.43 -3.78 1.43
N MET A 106 26.32 -2.97 0.84
CA MET A 106 27.77 -3.26 0.79
C MET A 106 28.36 -3.34 2.20
N GLY A 107 28.00 -2.41 3.09
CA GLY A 107 28.40 -2.41 4.49
C GLY A 107 28.02 -3.71 5.22
N GLN A 108 26.89 -4.31 4.85
CA GLN A 108 26.38 -5.58 5.38
C GLN A 108 26.87 -6.85 4.63
N ASP A 109 27.81 -6.73 3.69
CA ASP A 109 28.31 -7.85 2.88
C ASP A 109 27.26 -8.47 1.92
N LYS A 110 26.14 -7.77 1.70
CA LYS A 110 25.04 -8.19 0.81
C LYS A 110 25.30 -7.74 -0.62
N LEU A 111 26.40 -8.21 -1.21
CA LEU A 111 26.94 -7.70 -2.48
C LEU A 111 25.97 -7.83 -3.67
N GLU A 112 25.19 -8.91 -3.77
CA GLU A 112 24.19 -9.04 -4.85
C GLU A 112 23.06 -8.00 -4.71
N VAL A 113 22.61 -7.71 -3.49
CA VAL A 113 21.58 -6.69 -3.22
C VAL A 113 22.12 -5.29 -3.52
N ALA A 114 23.37 -5.01 -3.11
CA ALA A 114 24.05 -3.76 -3.45
C ALA A 114 24.17 -3.57 -4.96
N LYS A 115 24.53 -4.63 -5.70
CA LYS A 115 24.58 -4.62 -7.17
C LYS A 115 23.21 -4.26 -7.76
N GLU A 116 22.14 -4.95 -7.35
CA GLU A 116 20.79 -4.68 -7.86
C GLU A 116 20.31 -3.25 -7.59
N LEU A 117 20.67 -2.67 -6.43
CA LEU A 117 20.30 -1.31 -6.06
C LEU A 117 21.06 -0.27 -6.88
N PHE A 118 22.37 -0.45 -7.10
CA PHE A 118 23.12 0.41 -8.03
C PHE A 118 22.69 0.23 -9.50
N ASP A 119 22.39 -1.01 -9.94
CA ASP A 119 21.83 -1.27 -11.28
C ASP A 119 20.46 -0.56 -11.46
N LYS A 120 19.67 -0.40 -10.38
CA LYS A 120 18.42 0.39 -10.39
C LYS A 120 18.70 1.89 -10.41
N ALA A 121 19.64 2.39 -9.61
CA ALA A 121 20.03 3.80 -9.62
C ALA A 121 20.54 4.23 -11.01
N GLN A 122 21.40 3.41 -11.65
CA GLN A 122 21.90 3.68 -12.99
C GLN A 122 20.84 3.55 -14.10
N ARG A 123 19.71 2.87 -13.86
CA ARG A 123 18.56 2.89 -14.78
C ARG A 123 17.74 4.17 -14.68
N LEU A 124 17.71 4.81 -13.50
CA LEU A 124 17.11 6.14 -13.35
C LEU A 124 18.00 7.19 -13.98
N ASP A 125 19.30 7.14 -13.70
CA ASP A 125 20.30 8.09 -14.20
C ASP A 125 21.48 7.32 -14.85
N PRO A 126 21.49 7.19 -16.19
CA PRO A 126 22.55 6.48 -16.90
C PRO A 126 23.95 7.09 -16.75
N GLU A 127 24.04 8.41 -16.53
CA GLU A 127 25.30 9.15 -16.42
C GLU A 127 25.79 9.35 -14.99
N ASP A 128 25.03 8.89 -13.98
CA ASP A 128 25.44 8.92 -12.59
C ASP A 128 26.82 8.25 -12.38
N THR A 129 27.77 9.06 -11.93
CA THR A 129 29.12 8.62 -11.60
C THR A 129 29.18 7.77 -10.34
N GLU A 130 28.25 8.00 -9.40
CA GLU A 130 28.25 7.38 -8.07
C GLU A 130 27.78 5.92 -8.16
N ALA A 131 26.61 5.63 -8.75
CA ALA A 131 26.17 4.27 -9.02
C ALA A 131 27.17 3.49 -9.91
N ARG A 132 27.76 4.16 -10.92
CA ARG A 132 28.78 3.59 -11.81
C ARG A 132 30.09 3.27 -11.08
N ALA A 133 30.45 4.02 -10.04
CA ALA A 133 31.58 3.72 -9.16
C ALA A 133 31.23 2.59 -8.18
N GLY A 134 30.05 2.63 -7.56
CA GLY A 134 29.51 1.60 -6.68
C GLY A 134 29.51 0.21 -7.33
N LEU A 135 29.01 0.08 -8.56
CA LEU A 135 29.04 -1.18 -9.31
C LEU A 135 30.46 -1.73 -9.52
N LYS A 136 31.45 -0.86 -9.81
CA LYS A 136 32.85 -1.26 -9.93
C LYS A 136 33.43 -1.75 -8.59
N ILE A 137 33.04 -1.13 -7.48
CA ILE A 137 33.45 -1.56 -6.13
C ILE A 137 32.83 -2.92 -5.80
N VAL A 138 31.52 -3.10 -6.01
CA VAL A 138 30.82 -4.38 -5.81
C VAL A 138 31.43 -5.51 -6.65
N GLN A 139 31.78 -5.24 -7.92
CA GLN A 139 32.47 -6.23 -8.77
C GLN A 139 33.87 -6.59 -8.23
N LYS A 140 34.65 -5.61 -7.75
CA LYS A 140 35.98 -5.87 -7.16
C LYS A 140 35.89 -6.66 -5.85
N LEU A 141 34.90 -6.36 -5.00
CA LEU A 141 34.61 -7.11 -3.77
C LEU A 141 34.21 -8.56 -4.09
N ARG A 142 33.28 -8.76 -5.03
CA ARG A 142 32.83 -10.09 -5.48
C ARG A 142 33.96 -10.93 -6.06
N ASN A 143 34.89 -10.30 -6.78
CA ASN A 143 36.04 -10.98 -7.38
C ASN A 143 37.23 -11.15 -6.41
N GLY A 144 37.09 -10.76 -5.14
CA GLY A 144 38.17 -10.84 -4.14
C GLY A 144 39.38 -9.93 -4.41
N LEU A 145 39.24 -8.95 -5.31
CA LEU A 145 40.31 -8.04 -5.73
C LEU A 145 40.61 -6.94 -4.71
N ILE A 146 39.67 -6.67 -3.80
CA ILE A 146 39.78 -5.72 -2.68
C ILE A 146 39.11 -6.37 -1.47
N ASN A 147 39.77 -6.34 -0.30
CA ASN A 147 39.18 -6.74 0.97
C ASN A 147 38.60 -5.54 1.74
N LYS A 148 37.62 -5.77 2.62
CA LYS A 148 36.91 -4.73 3.39
C LYS A 148 37.83 -3.76 4.16
N LYS A 149 39.00 -4.24 4.63
CA LYS A 149 40.05 -3.40 5.25
C LYS A 149 40.73 -2.47 4.24
N GLN A 150 41.09 -2.98 3.06
CA GLN A 150 41.71 -2.19 1.99
C GLN A 150 40.73 -1.16 1.41
N LEU A 151 39.44 -1.47 1.34
CA LEU A 151 38.40 -0.51 0.95
C LEU A 151 38.30 0.63 1.98
N HIS A 152 38.28 0.30 3.27
CA HIS A 152 38.28 1.31 4.33
C HIS A 152 39.57 2.16 4.34
N GLU A 153 40.74 1.54 4.12
CA GLU A 153 42.02 2.25 3.95
C GLU A 153 42.01 3.18 2.73
N GLN A 154 41.42 2.78 1.61
CA GLN A 154 41.27 3.63 0.41
C GLN A 154 40.31 4.80 0.65
N LEU A 155 39.18 4.59 1.34
CA LEU A 155 38.25 5.66 1.71
C LEU A 155 38.90 6.67 2.67
N VAL A 156 39.59 6.18 3.71
CA VAL A 156 40.36 7.03 4.65
C VAL A 156 41.54 7.74 3.98
N GLN A 157 42.09 7.19 2.89
CA GLN A 157 43.08 7.89 2.06
C GLN A 157 42.44 8.97 1.18
N ALA A 158 41.29 8.69 0.56
CA ALA A 158 40.55 9.67 -0.24
C ALA A 158 40.08 10.86 0.60
N GLU A 159 39.49 10.63 1.78
CA GLU A 159 39.13 11.69 2.74
C GLU A 159 40.35 12.54 3.13
N LYS A 160 41.53 11.91 3.31
CA LYS A 160 42.79 12.61 3.60
C LYS A 160 43.35 13.35 2.39
N GLU A 161 42.98 12.99 1.16
CA GLU A 161 43.39 13.71 -0.05
C GLU A 161 42.46 14.90 -0.33
N GLU A 162 41.14 14.77 -0.12
CA GLU A 162 40.22 15.91 -0.13
C GLU A 162 40.56 16.93 0.97
N GLN A 163 40.82 16.47 2.20
CA GLN A 163 41.28 17.35 3.29
C GLN A 163 42.61 18.03 2.97
N LYS A 164 43.52 17.38 2.23
CA LYS A 164 44.77 18.01 1.75
C LYS A 164 44.52 19.05 0.66
N GLN A 165 43.58 18.83 -0.25
CA GLN A 165 43.23 19.82 -1.28
C GLN A 165 42.60 21.07 -0.66
N VAL A 166 41.72 20.91 0.34
CA VAL A 166 41.17 22.04 1.11
C VAL A 166 42.26 22.75 1.94
N ALA A 167 43.23 22.01 2.47
CA ALA A 167 44.35 22.57 3.26
C ALA A 167 45.48 23.22 2.44
N GLN A 168 45.47 23.14 1.10
CA GLN A 168 46.52 23.74 0.26
C GLN A 168 46.38 25.26 0.02
N ASN A 169 45.30 25.87 0.49
CA ASN A 169 45.02 27.30 0.28
C ASN A 169 45.48 28.23 1.43
N THR A 170 46.30 27.74 2.37
CA THR A 170 46.96 28.57 3.41
C THR A 170 48.48 28.59 3.26
N GLN A 171 49.04 29.81 3.30
CA GLN A 171 50.43 30.09 2.94
C GLN A 171 51.45 29.44 3.89
N LYS A 172 52.53 28.93 3.30
CA LYS A 172 53.63 28.22 3.97
C LYS A 172 54.72 29.23 4.41
N PRO A 173 55.09 29.32 5.70
CA PRO A 173 56.23 30.13 6.13
C PRO A 173 57.56 29.58 5.62
N ALA A 174 58.51 30.47 5.34
CA ALA A 174 59.84 30.13 4.82
C ALA A 174 60.81 29.61 5.90
N PRO A 175 61.82 28.78 5.55
CA PRO A 175 62.85 28.32 6.48
C PRO A 175 63.95 29.38 6.74
N PRO A 176 64.61 29.37 7.92
CA PRO A 176 65.74 30.25 8.22
C PRO A 176 67.08 29.74 7.62
N PRO A 177 68.09 30.63 7.43
CA PRO A 177 69.40 30.31 6.81
C PRO A 177 70.54 30.02 7.82
N ASP A 178 71.73 29.71 7.29
CA ASP A 178 72.97 29.25 7.97
C ASP A 178 74.22 29.84 7.21
N VAL A 179 75.51 29.85 7.61
CA VAL A 179 76.30 29.13 8.64
C VAL A 179 77.47 29.99 9.19
N ALA A 180 77.70 29.97 10.52
CA ALA A 180 78.98 30.27 11.24
C ALA A 180 79.64 31.69 11.07
N PRO A 181 80.62 32.13 11.90
CA PRO A 181 81.95 31.51 12.18
C PRO A 181 82.32 31.39 13.70
N PRO A 182 83.46 30.75 14.07
CA PRO A 182 83.87 30.54 15.47
C PRO A 182 84.59 31.74 16.10
N VAL A 183 84.50 31.91 17.43
CA VAL A 183 85.11 33.03 18.18
C VAL A 183 85.79 32.55 19.48
N ASP A 184 86.86 33.27 19.81
CA ASP A 184 87.79 33.16 20.94
C ASP A 184 87.21 32.81 22.34
N GLN A 185 88.01 32.10 23.14
CA GLN A 185 87.68 31.66 24.50
C GLN A 185 87.75 32.77 25.59
N GLY A 186 87.81 34.04 25.19
CA GLY A 186 87.90 35.19 26.11
C GLY A 186 86.57 35.85 26.50
N ASP A 187 85.50 35.67 25.71
CA ASP A 187 84.29 36.52 25.77
C ASP A 187 82.96 35.71 25.83
N LEU A 188 83.04 34.48 26.35
CA LEU A 188 81.91 33.56 26.37
C LEU A 188 80.76 34.01 27.28
N LEU A 189 81.06 34.75 28.36
CA LEU A 189 80.07 35.14 29.38
C LEU A 189 79.14 36.28 28.90
N GLU A 190 79.64 37.25 28.12
CA GLU A 190 78.79 38.31 27.57
C GLU A 190 77.94 37.78 26.40
N GLN A 191 78.51 36.93 25.54
CA GLN A 191 77.77 36.26 24.48
C GLN A 191 76.66 35.36 25.03
N GLN A 192 76.90 34.63 26.13
CA GLN A 192 75.86 33.81 26.78
C GLN A 192 74.72 34.69 27.32
N LYS A 193 75.02 35.78 28.05
CA LYS A 193 74.01 36.74 28.53
C LYS A 193 73.22 37.39 27.38
N ALA A 194 73.88 37.67 26.25
CA ALA A 194 73.21 38.19 25.06
C ALA A 194 72.23 37.17 24.46
N ARG A 195 72.62 35.89 24.36
CA ARG A 195 71.74 34.80 23.90
C ARG A 195 70.54 34.58 24.82
N GLU A 196 70.76 34.49 26.13
CA GLU A 196 69.69 34.37 27.14
C GLU A 196 68.69 35.54 27.03
N LYS A 197 69.16 36.77 26.79
CA LYS A 197 68.30 37.95 26.64
C LYS A 197 67.47 37.91 25.35
N VAL A 198 68.02 37.40 24.25
CA VAL A 198 67.32 37.24 22.97
C VAL A 198 66.25 36.14 23.06
N GLU A 199 66.56 34.97 23.64
CA GLU A 199 65.56 33.91 23.84
C GLU A 199 64.47 34.31 24.84
N GLN A 200 64.79 35.05 25.90
CA GLN A 200 63.76 35.61 26.80
C GLN A 200 62.78 36.53 26.07
N GLN A 201 63.26 37.38 25.16
CA GLN A 201 62.38 38.21 24.31
C GLN A 201 61.54 37.36 23.36
N ARG A 202 62.15 36.34 22.73
CA ARG A 202 61.48 35.42 21.80
C ARG A 202 60.35 34.64 22.48
N VAL A 203 60.64 34.01 23.62
CA VAL A 203 59.66 33.25 24.41
C VAL A 203 58.54 34.17 24.91
N THR A 204 58.86 35.40 25.35
CA THR A 204 57.83 36.38 25.76
C THR A 204 56.86 36.70 24.61
N GLY A 205 57.38 36.95 23.40
CA GLY A 205 56.55 37.21 22.22
C GLY A 205 55.68 36.02 21.79
N VAL A 206 56.19 34.78 21.94
CA VAL A 206 55.44 33.55 21.68
C VAL A 206 54.34 33.33 22.72
N VAL A 207 54.61 33.59 24.00
CA VAL A 207 53.61 33.56 25.08
C VAL A 207 52.51 34.61 24.82
N ASP A 208 52.88 35.82 24.40
CA ASP A 208 51.93 36.87 24.04
C ASP A 208 51.02 36.47 22.87
N GLU A 209 51.54 35.84 21.82
CA GLU A 209 50.70 35.34 20.71
C GLU A 209 49.81 34.17 21.13
N ALA A 210 50.32 33.23 21.94
CA ALA A 210 49.48 32.15 22.48
C ALA A 210 48.32 32.69 23.34
N GLN A 211 48.56 33.74 24.14
CA GLN A 211 47.49 34.44 24.87
C GLN A 211 46.49 35.15 23.93
N ARG A 212 46.94 35.75 22.83
CA ARG A 212 46.05 36.34 21.81
C ARG A 212 45.23 35.26 21.08
N GLN A 213 45.86 34.16 20.69
CA GLN A 213 45.21 33.04 20.00
C GLN A 213 44.16 32.37 20.89
N ALA A 214 44.49 32.03 22.15
CA ALA A 214 43.54 31.47 23.09
C ALA A 214 42.31 32.38 23.29
N ARG A 215 42.51 33.71 23.39
CA ARG A 215 41.41 34.68 23.47
C ARG A 215 40.55 34.76 22.21
N ARG A 216 41.12 34.58 21.01
CA ARG A 216 40.35 34.55 19.74
C ARG A 216 39.43 33.32 19.68
N ILE A 217 39.93 32.15 20.05
CA ILE A 217 39.17 30.90 19.94
C ILE A 217 38.29 30.59 21.14
N LEU A 218 38.49 31.23 22.30
CA LEU A 218 37.68 31.03 23.52
C LEU A 218 36.16 31.04 23.28
N THR A 219 35.67 31.88 22.36
CA THR A 219 34.24 31.99 22.03
C THR A 219 33.73 30.83 21.16
N SER A 220 34.59 30.21 20.35
CA SER A 220 34.26 29.06 19.48
C SER A 220 34.56 27.73 20.16
N ASP A 221 35.75 27.58 20.72
CA ASP A 221 36.25 26.39 21.42
C ASP A 221 37.02 26.80 22.70
N PRO A 222 36.38 26.69 23.88
CA PRO A 222 37.05 26.94 25.15
C PRO A 222 38.08 25.86 25.57
N ASP A 223 37.96 24.63 25.06
CA ASP A 223 38.86 23.53 25.44
C ASP A 223 40.18 23.65 24.69
N GLU A 224 40.15 23.93 23.38
CA GLU A 224 41.38 24.22 22.64
C GLU A 224 42.06 25.51 23.14
N ALA A 225 41.29 26.51 23.60
CA ALA A 225 41.85 27.69 24.27
C ALA A 225 42.65 27.33 25.54
N HIS A 226 42.15 26.39 26.34
CA HIS A 226 42.85 25.87 27.52
C HIS A 226 44.12 25.11 27.12
N ASP A 227 44.02 24.19 26.15
CA ASP A 227 45.14 23.33 25.74
C ASP A 227 46.27 24.08 25.03
N ILE A 228 45.99 25.20 24.33
CA ILE A 228 47.04 26.11 23.84
C ILE A 228 47.82 26.71 25.01
N LEU A 229 47.14 27.27 26.01
CA LEU A 229 47.80 27.90 27.16
C LEU A 229 48.54 26.87 28.02
N LYS A 230 48.01 25.66 28.17
CA LYS A 230 48.62 24.56 28.93
C LYS A 230 49.88 24.01 28.25
N ARG A 231 49.86 23.84 26.92
CA ARG A 231 51.06 23.52 26.13
C ARG A 231 52.13 24.60 26.27
N MET A 232 51.73 25.87 26.20
CA MET A 232 52.65 27.00 26.39
C MET A 232 53.22 27.06 27.81
N TYR A 233 52.41 26.80 28.84
CA TYR A 233 52.84 26.74 30.24
C TYR A 233 53.92 25.68 30.45
N ASN A 234 53.72 24.46 29.94
CA ASN A 234 54.74 23.40 30.00
C ASN A 234 56.00 23.80 29.21
N SER A 235 55.84 24.36 28.00
CA SER A 235 56.97 24.82 27.19
C SER A 235 57.81 25.92 27.86
N VAL A 236 57.22 26.79 28.68
CA VAL A 236 57.95 27.80 29.47
C VAL A 236 58.57 27.18 30.72
N ARG A 237 57.87 26.23 31.37
CA ARG A 237 58.38 25.52 32.55
C ARG A 237 59.67 24.77 32.26
N ASP A 238 59.71 24.06 31.13
CA ASP A 238 60.77 23.09 30.81
C ASP A 238 61.93 23.67 29.99
N ASN A 239 61.88 24.97 29.62
CA ASN A 239 62.93 25.63 28.82
C ASN A 239 64.16 25.99 29.69
N PRO A 240 65.37 25.50 29.41
CA PRO A 240 66.57 25.82 30.20
C PRO A 240 67.16 27.20 29.91
N ASP A 241 66.89 27.78 28.73
CA ASP A 241 67.58 28.97 28.19
C ASP A 241 67.01 30.32 28.69
N ILE A 242 66.09 30.28 29.66
CA ILE A 242 65.44 31.45 30.26
C ILE A 242 65.76 31.58 31.76
N GLY A 243 66.11 32.80 32.20
CA GLY A 243 66.39 33.09 33.60
C GLY A 243 65.15 32.94 34.50
N ASP A 244 65.37 32.49 35.74
CA ASP A 244 64.31 32.10 36.68
C ASP A 244 63.28 33.20 36.97
N GLN A 245 63.73 34.45 37.05
CA GLN A 245 62.84 35.60 37.26
C GLN A 245 61.85 35.77 36.09
N THR A 246 62.32 35.63 34.85
CA THR A 246 61.49 35.72 33.64
C THR A 246 60.57 34.50 33.51
N ARG A 247 61.08 33.30 33.83
CA ARG A 247 60.30 32.05 33.91
C ARG A 247 59.10 32.20 34.86
N LEU A 248 59.33 32.64 36.11
CA LEU A 248 58.28 32.84 37.11
C LEU A 248 57.22 33.86 36.67
N LEU A 249 57.63 34.98 36.07
CA LEU A 249 56.72 36.00 35.57
C LEU A 249 55.82 35.46 34.45
N LEU A 250 56.39 34.74 33.48
CA LEU A 250 55.63 34.15 32.37
C LEU A 250 54.69 33.03 32.85
N LEU A 251 55.11 32.18 33.79
CA LEU A 251 54.28 31.13 34.37
C LEU A 251 53.07 31.71 35.13
N ASN A 252 53.28 32.70 36.01
CA ASN A 252 52.18 33.39 36.72
C ASN A 252 51.18 34.03 35.75
N ARG A 253 51.69 34.62 34.65
CA ARG A 253 50.86 35.26 33.62
C ARG A 253 50.06 34.24 32.79
N LEU A 254 50.63 33.06 32.50
CA LEU A 254 49.94 31.95 31.85
C LEU A 254 48.92 31.28 32.77
N GLU A 255 49.24 31.08 34.05
CA GLU A 255 48.30 30.54 35.04
C GLU A 255 47.07 31.46 35.24
N THR A 256 47.29 32.78 35.30
CA THR A 256 46.21 33.77 35.35
C THR A 256 45.33 33.68 34.09
N ALA A 257 45.93 33.49 32.91
CA ALA A 257 45.19 33.32 31.66
C ALA A 257 44.40 32.01 31.63
N LEU A 258 44.97 30.89 32.08
CA LEU A 258 44.28 29.59 32.21
C LEU A 258 43.02 29.72 33.07
N ARG A 259 43.15 30.26 34.30
CA ARG A 259 42.00 30.49 35.20
C ARG A 259 40.91 31.38 34.56
N SER A 260 41.31 32.36 33.74
CA SER A 260 40.35 33.21 33.01
C SER A 260 39.64 32.49 31.86
N VAL A 261 40.35 31.59 31.16
CA VAL A 261 39.80 30.74 30.10
C VAL A 261 38.85 29.70 30.68
N ASP A 262 39.21 29.07 31.80
CA ASP A 262 38.37 28.05 32.46
C ASP A 262 37.03 28.65 32.92
N THR A 263 37.08 29.78 33.61
CA THR A 263 35.88 30.46 34.11
C THR A 263 34.98 30.98 32.98
N ALA A 264 35.56 31.56 31.92
CA ALA A 264 34.80 31.96 30.73
C ALA A 264 34.26 30.76 29.95
N GLY A 265 35.03 29.68 29.83
CA GLY A 265 34.68 28.47 29.11
C GLY A 265 33.51 27.72 29.74
N VAL A 266 33.50 27.56 31.06
CA VAL A 266 32.35 27.02 31.81
C VAL A 266 31.10 27.84 31.55
N ARG A 267 31.21 29.18 31.56
CA ARG A 267 30.09 30.07 31.25
C ARG A 267 29.58 29.88 29.81
N ILE A 268 30.45 29.93 28.81
CA ILE A 268 30.11 29.77 27.38
C ILE A 268 29.44 28.40 27.14
N LYS A 269 29.99 27.32 27.69
CA LYS A 269 29.40 25.97 27.62
C LYS A 269 28.01 25.93 28.27
N SER A 270 27.84 26.58 29.42
CA SER A 270 26.54 26.64 30.11
C SER A 270 25.48 27.45 29.36
N GLU A 271 25.88 28.55 28.70
CA GLU A 271 25.00 29.37 27.88
C GLU A 271 24.59 28.62 26.60
N ARG A 272 25.53 27.96 25.91
CA ARG A 272 25.24 27.07 24.77
C ARG A 272 24.31 25.92 25.13
N ALA A 273 24.56 25.24 26.26
CA ALA A 273 23.71 24.14 26.71
C ALA A 273 22.27 24.60 27.00
N ARG A 274 22.10 25.79 27.61
CA ARG A 274 20.78 26.40 27.82
C ARG A 274 20.09 26.78 26.51
N GLN A 275 20.83 27.34 25.55
CA GLN A 275 20.29 27.68 24.22
C GLN A 275 19.81 26.43 23.47
N LEU A 276 20.64 25.38 23.42
CA LEU A 276 20.28 24.11 22.78
C LEU A 276 19.06 23.47 23.46
N GLN A 277 19.01 23.46 24.79
CA GLN A 277 17.86 22.94 25.53
C GLN A 277 16.58 23.75 25.24
N ALA A 278 16.68 25.08 25.22
CA ALA A 278 15.55 25.96 24.89
C ALA A 278 15.06 25.76 23.45
N GLU A 279 15.96 25.50 22.49
CA GLU A 279 15.60 25.18 21.11
C GLU A 279 14.91 23.82 21.00
N ILE A 280 15.41 22.79 21.68
CA ILE A 280 14.78 21.46 21.75
C ILE A 280 13.38 21.55 22.34
N ASP A 281 13.22 22.29 23.44
CA ASP A 281 11.91 22.46 24.09
C ASP A 281 10.95 23.33 23.26
N ALA A 282 11.46 24.31 22.51
CA ALA A 282 10.67 25.08 21.54
C ALA A 282 10.20 24.22 20.36
N ARG A 283 11.09 23.41 19.77
CA ARG A 283 10.75 22.45 18.70
C ARG A 283 9.68 21.46 19.17
N ARG A 284 9.87 20.81 20.32
CA ARG A 284 8.86 19.89 20.91
C ARG A 284 7.49 20.53 21.09
N ARG A 285 7.41 21.80 21.52
CA ARG A 285 6.14 22.53 21.64
C ARG A 285 5.52 22.81 20.27
N ALA A 286 6.33 23.20 19.28
CA ALA A 286 5.88 23.40 17.91
C ALA A 286 5.34 22.10 17.30
N ASP A 287 6.04 20.97 17.49
CA ASP A 287 5.63 19.64 17.00
C ASP A 287 4.26 19.23 17.59
N VAL A 288 4.06 19.43 18.90
CA VAL A 288 2.77 19.15 19.56
C VAL A 288 1.64 20.02 18.98
N ILE A 289 1.86 21.34 18.85
CA ILE A 289 0.88 22.26 18.27
C ILE A 289 0.56 21.89 16.81
N GLN A 290 1.59 21.61 16.01
CA GLN A 290 1.45 21.22 14.61
C GLN A 290 0.68 19.88 14.47
N SER A 291 0.91 18.93 15.38
CA SER A 291 0.14 17.69 15.42
C SER A 291 -1.34 17.94 15.73
N GLN A 292 -1.66 18.81 16.69
CA GLN A 292 -3.04 19.17 17.02
C GLN A 292 -3.74 19.86 15.85
N VAL A 293 -3.07 20.81 15.19
CA VAL A 293 -3.60 21.50 14.00
C VAL A 293 -3.86 20.52 12.86
N ALA A 294 -2.94 19.59 12.59
CA ALA A 294 -3.11 18.58 11.55
C ALA A 294 -4.30 17.63 11.84
N GLU A 295 -4.52 17.26 13.09
CA GLU A 295 -5.68 16.45 13.51
C GLU A 295 -7.00 17.23 13.39
N ASP A 296 -7.04 18.50 13.79
CA ASP A 296 -8.20 19.39 13.59
C ASP A 296 -8.53 19.57 12.10
N GLU A 297 -7.52 19.71 11.24
CA GLU A 297 -7.70 19.81 9.79
C GLU A 297 -8.24 18.50 9.18
N ARG A 298 -7.72 17.35 9.62
CA ARG A 298 -8.24 16.01 9.25
C ARG A 298 -9.70 15.85 9.65
N LEU A 299 -10.06 16.23 10.89
CA LEU A 299 -11.44 16.22 11.37
C LEU A 299 -12.32 17.14 10.52
N ARG A 300 -11.90 18.40 10.27
CA ARG A 300 -12.62 19.35 9.41
C ARG A 300 -12.78 18.85 7.97
N ALA A 301 -11.81 18.10 7.43
CA ALA A 301 -11.92 17.50 6.10
C ALA A 301 -12.97 16.39 6.06
N ARG A 302 -12.95 15.47 7.05
CA ARG A 302 -13.96 14.40 7.17
C ARG A 302 -15.37 14.92 7.43
N MET A 303 -15.51 15.98 8.23
CA MET A 303 -16.82 16.64 8.46
C MET A 303 -17.31 17.43 7.24
N ARG A 304 -16.41 17.94 6.39
CA ARG A 304 -16.79 18.49 5.06
C ARG A 304 -17.30 17.38 4.12
N GLN A 305 -16.67 16.21 4.13
CA GLN A 305 -17.17 15.04 3.38
C GLN A 305 -18.57 14.61 3.88
N PHE A 306 -18.77 14.53 5.21
CA PHE A 306 -20.09 14.32 5.80
C PHE A 306 -21.14 15.33 5.29
N SER A 307 -20.83 16.62 5.36
CA SER A 307 -21.73 17.68 4.91
C SER A 307 -22.05 17.57 3.41
N ASN A 308 -21.08 17.22 2.57
CA ASN A 308 -21.31 17.00 1.14
C ASN A 308 -22.23 15.80 0.88
N LEU A 309 -22.08 14.70 1.62
CA LEU A 309 -22.96 13.53 1.50
C LEU A 309 -24.39 13.84 1.95
N MET A 310 -24.55 14.58 3.06
CA MET A 310 -25.86 15.08 3.51
C MET A 310 -26.53 15.97 2.45
N ASN A 311 -25.78 16.90 1.83
CA ASN A 311 -26.29 17.78 0.77
C ASN A 311 -26.67 17.02 -0.51
N GLN A 312 -26.08 15.84 -0.74
CA GLN A 312 -26.40 14.94 -1.86
C GLN A 312 -27.54 13.95 -1.53
N ALA A 313 -28.19 14.08 -0.36
CA ALA A 313 -29.16 13.11 0.18
C ALA A 313 -28.61 11.67 0.33
N ARG A 314 -27.27 11.51 0.36
CA ARG A 314 -26.59 10.23 0.60
C ARG A 314 -26.48 9.97 2.11
N TYR A 315 -27.63 9.87 2.77
CA TYR A 315 -27.72 9.85 4.24
C TYR A 315 -27.05 8.62 4.88
N GLU A 316 -27.10 7.46 4.20
CA GLU A 316 -26.44 6.23 4.66
C GLU A 316 -24.92 6.39 4.71
N ASP A 317 -24.30 6.77 3.58
CA ASP A 317 -22.87 7.09 3.52
C ASP A 317 -22.47 8.18 4.52
N ALA A 318 -23.34 9.19 4.73
CA ALA A 318 -23.09 10.27 5.66
C ALA A 318 -22.99 9.77 7.12
N TYR A 319 -23.98 9.02 7.62
CA TYR A 319 -23.90 8.54 9.01
C TYR A 319 -22.76 7.54 9.21
N LEU A 320 -22.46 6.71 8.19
CA LEU A 320 -21.30 5.80 8.23
C LEU A 320 -19.97 6.56 8.27
N GLN A 321 -19.83 7.64 7.51
CA GLN A 321 -18.66 8.52 7.57
C GLN A 321 -18.49 9.16 8.96
N ALA A 322 -19.58 9.57 9.60
CA ALA A 322 -19.53 10.12 10.96
C ALA A 322 -19.16 9.04 12.00
N LEU A 323 -19.76 7.85 11.91
CA LEU A 323 -19.44 6.70 12.76
C LEU A 323 -17.97 6.28 12.62
N ALA A 324 -17.39 6.30 11.41
CA ALA A 324 -15.98 6.03 11.19
C ALA A 324 -15.05 7.04 11.91
N VAL A 325 -15.46 8.31 12.04
CA VAL A 325 -14.72 9.31 12.83
C VAL A 325 -14.77 9.00 14.33
N GLU A 326 -15.91 8.51 14.84
CA GLU A 326 -16.02 8.07 16.24
C GLU A 326 -15.14 6.83 16.50
N GLN A 327 -15.20 5.83 15.62
CA GLN A 327 -14.40 4.61 15.73
C GLN A 327 -12.91 4.89 15.65
N ASP A 328 -12.45 5.74 14.73
CA ASP A 328 -11.04 6.15 14.65
C ASP A 328 -10.57 6.85 15.92
N ALA A 329 -11.42 7.69 16.55
CA ALA A 329 -11.10 8.33 17.82
C ALA A 329 -10.99 7.31 18.97
N ILE A 330 -11.94 6.38 19.07
CA ILE A 330 -11.93 5.30 20.08
C ILE A 330 -10.71 4.40 19.92
N ASN A 331 -10.41 3.96 18.69
CA ASN A 331 -9.27 3.11 18.37
C ASN A 331 -7.93 3.80 18.66
N ALA A 332 -7.86 5.13 18.50
CA ALA A 332 -6.69 5.94 18.86
C ALA A 332 -6.60 6.26 20.37
N GLY A 333 -7.53 5.80 21.21
CA GLY A 333 -7.58 6.11 22.65
C GLY A 333 -7.92 7.57 22.96
N ARG A 334 -8.62 8.25 22.05
CA ARG A 334 -8.93 9.69 22.11
C ARG A 334 -10.39 9.94 22.45
N PRO A 335 -10.74 11.11 23.04
CA PRO A 335 -12.14 11.50 23.19
C PRO A 335 -12.81 11.64 21.82
N VAL A 336 -14.03 11.12 21.70
CA VAL A 336 -14.83 11.22 20.47
C VAL A 336 -15.20 12.69 20.21
N PRO A 337 -14.97 13.22 18.99
CA PRO A 337 -15.36 14.59 18.67
C PRO A 337 -16.88 14.77 18.70
N VAL A 338 -17.37 15.77 19.45
CA VAL A 338 -18.83 16.08 19.55
C VAL A 338 -19.49 16.27 18.18
N ALA A 339 -18.75 16.83 17.21
CA ALA A 339 -19.21 16.99 15.83
C ALA A 339 -19.48 15.63 15.13
N ALA A 340 -18.70 14.60 15.42
CA ALA A 340 -18.89 13.26 14.85
C ALA A 340 -20.17 12.62 15.42
N THR A 341 -20.38 12.67 16.73
CA THR A 341 -21.61 12.16 17.39
C THR A 341 -22.85 12.88 16.90
N ALA A 342 -22.80 14.22 16.79
CA ALA A 342 -23.89 15.00 16.22
C ALA A 342 -24.14 14.63 14.73
N GLY A 343 -23.07 14.46 13.95
CA GLY A 343 -23.15 14.03 12.55
C GLY A 343 -23.80 12.65 12.38
N TYR A 344 -23.41 11.68 13.21
CA TYR A 344 -23.98 10.34 13.22
C TYR A 344 -25.48 10.38 13.52
N MET A 345 -25.89 11.07 14.59
CA MET A 345 -27.30 11.21 14.95
C MET A 345 -28.12 11.91 13.85
N VAL A 346 -27.60 12.99 13.25
CA VAL A 346 -28.31 13.72 12.19
C VAL A 346 -28.43 12.87 10.92
N GLY A 347 -27.34 12.22 10.48
CA GLY A 347 -27.33 11.37 9.30
C GLY A 347 -28.24 10.15 9.44
N LEU A 348 -28.20 9.46 10.59
CA LEU A 348 -29.03 8.29 10.85
C LEU A 348 -30.53 8.64 10.86
N ASN A 349 -30.90 9.75 11.50
CA ASN A 349 -32.28 10.21 11.51
C ASN A 349 -32.76 10.64 10.12
N ALA A 350 -31.92 11.32 9.33
CA ALA A 350 -32.23 11.69 7.95
C ALA A 350 -32.41 10.45 7.05
N ASN A 351 -31.54 9.45 7.19
CA ASN A 351 -31.66 8.17 6.48
C ASN A 351 -32.98 7.46 6.81
N ASN A 352 -33.28 7.28 8.09
CA ASN A 352 -34.50 6.62 8.55
C ASN A 352 -35.76 7.36 8.07
N LEU A 353 -35.76 8.70 8.11
CA LEU A 353 -36.86 9.51 7.59
C LEU A 353 -37.04 9.33 6.07
N SER A 354 -35.94 9.36 5.30
CA SER A 354 -35.95 9.14 3.85
C SER A 354 -36.49 7.76 3.49
N GLN A 355 -36.06 6.71 4.19
CA GLN A 355 -36.56 5.34 3.98
C GLN A 355 -38.06 5.22 4.29
N ILE A 356 -38.55 5.85 5.36
CA ILE A 356 -39.98 5.85 5.71
C ILE A 356 -40.81 6.62 4.67
N GLN A 357 -40.28 7.73 4.13
CA GLN A 357 -40.93 8.49 3.06
C GLN A 357 -41.02 7.68 1.76
N GLU A 358 -39.94 7.00 1.35
CA GLU A 358 -39.94 6.17 0.15
C GLU A 358 -40.85 4.94 0.30
N LEU A 359 -40.85 4.28 1.46
CA LEU A 359 -41.79 3.20 1.77
C LEU A 359 -43.24 3.65 1.75
N ARG A 360 -43.53 4.91 2.13
CA ARG A 360 -44.87 5.50 1.99
C ARG A 360 -45.21 5.75 0.52
N ARG A 361 -44.32 6.37 -0.25
CA ARG A 361 -44.47 6.63 -1.68
C ARG A 361 -44.79 5.35 -2.46
N VAL A 362 -43.96 4.31 -2.27
CA VAL A 362 -44.15 2.99 -2.92
C VAL A 362 -45.44 2.32 -2.48
N ARG A 363 -45.87 2.49 -1.23
CA ARG A 363 -47.15 1.93 -0.73
C ARG A 363 -48.34 2.63 -1.37
N GLU A 364 -48.33 3.96 -1.45
CA GLU A 364 -49.40 4.77 -2.06
C GLU A 364 -49.50 4.48 -3.56
N GLU A 365 -48.37 4.42 -4.27
CA GLU A 365 -48.29 4.03 -5.69
C GLU A 365 -48.87 2.62 -5.93
N ARG A 366 -48.41 1.62 -5.17
CA ARG A 366 -48.88 0.23 -5.31
C ARG A 366 -50.34 0.06 -4.91
N PHE A 367 -50.82 0.80 -3.91
CA PHE A 367 -52.23 0.81 -3.54
C PHE A 367 -53.09 1.32 -4.71
N LEU A 368 -52.73 2.46 -5.31
CA LEU A 368 -53.46 3.00 -6.46
C LEU A 368 -53.43 2.05 -7.66
N LEU A 369 -52.26 1.50 -8.01
CA LEU A 369 -52.13 0.51 -9.09
C LEU A 369 -53.00 -0.74 -8.84
N THR A 370 -53.09 -1.20 -7.60
CA THR A 370 -53.95 -2.35 -7.22
C THR A 370 -55.42 -2.00 -7.39
N MET A 371 -55.88 -0.83 -6.92
CA MET A 371 -57.26 -0.39 -7.11
C MET A 371 -57.60 -0.17 -8.59
N MET A 372 -56.69 0.42 -9.39
CA MET A 372 -56.87 0.53 -10.85
C MET A 372 -57.00 -0.84 -11.53
N GLN A 373 -56.29 -1.87 -11.06
CA GLN A 373 -56.42 -3.22 -11.59
C GLN A 373 -57.75 -3.87 -11.20
N VAL A 374 -58.31 -3.55 -10.02
CA VAL A 374 -59.68 -3.95 -9.63
C VAL A 374 -60.70 -3.29 -10.55
N GLU A 375 -60.66 -1.97 -10.72
CA GLU A 375 -61.53 -1.23 -11.65
C GLU A 375 -61.45 -1.77 -13.08
N ARG A 376 -60.22 -2.01 -13.58
CA ARG A 376 -60.00 -2.63 -14.90
C ARG A 376 -60.62 -4.02 -15.02
N SER A 377 -60.66 -4.79 -13.94
CA SER A 377 -61.28 -6.12 -13.91
C SER A 377 -62.81 -6.05 -13.75
N ALA A 378 -63.34 -4.92 -13.29
CA ALA A 378 -64.77 -4.64 -13.20
C ALA A 378 -65.38 -4.09 -14.50
N VAL A 379 -64.56 -3.65 -15.47
CA VAL A 379 -65.02 -3.29 -16.83
C VAL A 379 -65.66 -4.53 -17.48
N PRO A 380 -66.97 -4.53 -17.77
CA PRO A 380 -67.61 -5.65 -18.43
C PRO A 380 -67.04 -5.78 -19.86
N PHE A 381 -66.51 -6.96 -20.20
CA PHE A 381 -66.27 -7.30 -21.59
C PHE A 381 -67.61 -7.64 -22.26
N PRO A 382 -67.87 -7.17 -23.49
CA PRO A 382 -69.06 -7.62 -24.22
C PRO A 382 -68.97 -9.12 -24.47
N ASP A 383 -70.08 -9.83 -24.29
CA ASP A 383 -70.21 -11.27 -24.54
C ASP A 383 -70.35 -11.57 -26.07
N GLU A 384 -69.73 -10.72 -26.89
CA GLU A 384 -69.65 -10.79 -28.35
C GLU A 384 -68.17 -10.71 -28.78
N PRO A 385 -67.55 -11.83 -29.21
CA PRO A 385 -68.12 -13.17 -29.31
C PRO A 385 -68.37 -13.82 -27.93
N PRO A 386 -69.40 -14.68 -27.81
CA PRO A 386 -69.70 -15.38 -26.55
C PRO A 386 -68.50 -16.19 -26.04
N ILE A 387 -68.48 -16.49 -24.73
CA ILE A 387 -67.49 -17.39 -24.11
C ILE A 387 -67.44 -18.74 -24.86
N GLN A 388 -66.50 -18.87 -25.80
CA GLN A 388 -66.26 -20.10 -26.52
C GLN A 388 -65.46 -21.04 -25.62
N TYR A 389 -66.17 -21.93 -24.92
CA TYR A 389 -65.52 -23.06 -24.29
C TYR A 389 -64.71 -23.85 -25.32
N PRO A 390 -63.49 -24.30 -24.97
CA PRO A 390 -62.72 -25.16 -25.86
C PRO A 390 -63.55 -26.39 -26.30
N PRO A 391 -63.43 -26.86 -27.55
CA PRO A 391 -64.19 -28.01 -28.01
C PRO A 391 -63.87 -29.24 -27.16
N ALA A 392 -64.81 -30.18 -27.07
CA ALA A 392 -64.73 -31.34 -26.16
C ALA A 392 -63.43 -32.18 -26.30
N ALA A 393 -62.74 -32.12 -27.44
CA ALA A 393 -61.42 -32.70 -27.63
C ALA A 393 -60.37 -32.09 -26.67
N VAL A 394 -60.32 -30.76 -26.52
CA VAL A 394 -59.40 -30.06 -25.61
C VAL A 394 -59.70 -30.40 -24.15
N TRP A 395 -60.98 -30.51 -23.77
CA TRP A 395 -61.36 -30.97 -22.44
C TRP A 395 -60.94 -32.42 -22.16
N ARG A 396 -61.03 -33.32 -23.15
CA ARG A 396 -60.47 -34.67 -23.06
C ARG A 396 -58.94 -34.65 -22.91
N GLU A 397 -58.24 -33.81 -23.67
CA GLU A 397 -56.78 -33.64 -23.60
C GLU A 397 -56.35 -33.16 -22.20
N ILE A 398 -57.01 -32.13 -21.65
CA ILE A 398 -56.78 -31.60 -20.29
C ILE A 398 -57.10 -32.66 -19.23
N THR A 399 -58.18 -33.43 -19.41
CA THR A 399 -58.57 -34.48 -18.47
C THR A 399 -57.55 -35.63 -18.49
N ARG A 400 -57.04 -36.01 -19.68
CA ARG A 400 -55.97 -37.01 -19.83
C ARG A 400 -54.68 -36.52 -19.17
N MET A 401 -54.25 -35.29 -19.45
CA MET A 401 -53.07 -34.67 -18.82
C MET A 401 -53.19 -34.55 -17.28
N ARG A 402 -54.39 -34.33 -16.76
CA ARG A 402 -54.64 -34.30 -15.30
C ARG A 402 -54.63 -35.69 -14.69
N LYS A 403 -55.21 -36.69 -15.34
CA LYS A 403 -55.10 -38.10 -14.91
C LYS A 403 -53.64 -38.55 -14.90
N GLU A 404 -52.93 -38.36 -16.02
CA GLU A 404 -51.51 -38.72 -16.16
C GLU A 404 -50.59 -38.10 -15.09
N ARG A 405 -50.91 -36.91 -14.57
CA ARG A 405 -50.13 -36.22 -13.52
C ARG A 405 -50.62 -36.46 -12.09
N TYR A 406 -51.91 -36.64 -11.86
CA TYR A 406 -52.50 -36.56 -10.52
C TYR A 406 -53.30 -37.82 -10.09
N GLU A 407 -53.49 -38.82 -10.96
CA GLU A 407 -54.19 -40.09 -10.61
C GLU A 407 -53.33 -41.04 -9.74
N SER A 408 -52.05 -40.71 -9.54
CA SER A 408 -51.11 -41.44 -8.68
C SER A 408 -50.71 -40.69 -7.39
N SER A 409 -51.27 -39.50 -7.13
CA SER A 409 -50.93 -38.67 -5.96
C SER A 409 -51.50 -39.22 -4.64
N GLY A 410 -50.93 -40.33 -4.18
CA GLY A 410 -51.20 -40.96 -2.88
C GLY A 410 -49.94 -41.43 -2.14
N PHE A 411 -48.75 -41.10 -2.65
CA PHE A 411 -47.46 -41.42 -2.03
C PHE A 411 -46.61 -40.14 -1.98
N THR A 412 -45.95 -39.91 -0.86
CA THR A 412 -45.35 -38.62 -0.44
C THR A 412 -43.92 -38.43 -0.92
N GLU A 413 -43.64 -38.70 -2.19
CA GLU A 413 -42.32 -38.50 -2.79
C GLU A 413 -42.43 -37.77 -4.13
N ASP A 414 -41.98 -36.52 -4.16
CA ASP A 414 -41.97 -35.64 -5.35
C ASP A 414 -40.85 -35.98 -6.36
N ASP A 415 -40.19 -37.15 -6.25
CA ASP A 415 -39.16 -37.59 -7.20
C ASP A 415 -39.81 -38.14 -8.49
N PRO A 416 -39.53 -37.54 -9.67
CA PRO A 416 -40.05 -38.03 -10.94
C PRO A 416 -39.68 -39.49 -11.26
N LEU A 417 -38.59 -40.03 -10.71
CA LEU A 417 -38.14 -41.40 -10.97
C LEU A 417 -38.99 -42.44 -10.24
N THR A 418 -39.29 -42.24 -8.94
CA THR A 418 -40.20 -43.12 -8.19
C THR A 418 -41.63 -43.06 -8.75
N ILE A 419 -42.12 -41.89 -9.15
CA ILE A 419 -43.43 -41.76 -9.82
C ILE A 419 -43.50 -42.62 -11.10
N GLN A 420 -42.43 -42.62 -11.92
CA GLN A 420 -42.36 -43.48 -13.11
C GLN A 420 -42.27 -44.98 -12.76
N ALA A 421 -41.51 -45.35 -11.73
CA ALA A 421 -41.41 -46.73 -11.27
C ALA A 421 -42.77 -47.25 -10.76
N ILE A 422 -43.46 -46.49 -9.91
CA ILE A 422 -44.81 -46.80 -9.40
C ILE A 422 -45.81 -46.96 -10.54
N ARG A 423 -45.75 -46.10 -11.57
CA ARG A 423 -46.60 -46.22 -12.76
C ARG A 423 -46.37 -47.54 -13.50
N ARG A 424 -45.12 -47.92 -13.76
CA ARG A 424 -44.76 -49.21 -14.39
C ARG A 424 -45.24 -50.39 -13.56
N MET A 425 -45.14 -50.31 -12.23
CA MET A 425 -45.63 -51.35 -11.31
C MET A 425 -47.16 -51.47 -11.34
N ARG A 426 -47.90 -50.34 -11.29
CA ARG A 426 -49.37 -50.35 -11.46
C ARG A 426 -49.77 -50.95 -12.81
N GLU A 427 -49.11 -50.58 -13.90
CA GLU A 427 -49.36 -51.13 -15.24
C GLU A 427 -49.07 -52.64 -15.31
N LYS A 428 -48.02 -53.15 -14.66
CA LYS A 428 -47.77 -54.59 -14.53
C LYS A 428 -48.89 -55.28 -13.73
N LEU A 429 -49.28 -54.74 -12.58
CA LEU A 429 -50.30 -55.30 -11.70
C LEU A 429 -51.73 -55.28 -12.28
N SER A 430 -52.04 -54.32 -13.16
CA SER A 430 -53.37 -54.21 -13.82
C SER A 430 -53.52 -55.09 -15.07
N LYS A 431 -52.45 -55.67 -15.61
CA LYS A 431 -52.55 -56.54 -16.79
C LYS A 431 -53.37 -57.80 -16.45
N PRO A 432 -54.28 -58.23 -17.34
CA PRO A 432 -54.95 -59.51 -17.19
C PRO A 432 -53.94 -60.64 -17.39
N ILE A 433 -53.90 -61.57 -16.45
CA ILE A 433 -53.06 -62.75 -16.49
C ILE A 433 -53.93 -64.02 -16.47
N SER A 434 -53.34 -65.12 -16.94
CA SER A 434 -53.93 -66.45 -16.88
C SER A 434 -52.97 -67.39 -16.15
N LEU A 435 -53.45 -67.98 -15.07
CA LEU A 435 -52.82 -69.09 -14.36
C LEU A 435 -53.41 -70.38 -14.90
N ASP A 436 -52.69 -71.02 -15.84
CA ASP A 436 -53.16 -72.24 -16.51
C ASP A 436 -53.13 -73.49 -15.63
N LYS A 437 -52.31 -73.47 -14.56
CA LYS A 437 -52.28 -74.46 -13.49
C LYS A 437 -52.75 -73.80 -12.20
N ALA A 438 -53.47 -74.54 -11.37
CA ALA A 438 -53.74 -74.14 -9.99
C ALA A 438 -52.46 -74.26 -9.15
N ILE A 439 -52.38 -73.51 -8.06
CA ILE A 439 -51.41 -73.73 -6.99
C ILE A 439 -52.07 -74.66 -5.96
N ASP A 440 -51.43 -75.79 -5.66
CA ASP A 440 -51.97 -76.80 -4.77
C ASP A 440 -52.09 -76.27 -3.33
N LYS A 441 -53.11 -76.70 -2.59
CA LYS A 441 -53.52 -76.09 -1.30
C LYS A 441 -52.49 -76.14 -0.15
N ASN A 442 -51.38 -76.84 -0.35
CA ASN A 442 -50.32 -77.01 0.64
C ASN A 442 -48.96 -76.47 0.15
N THR A 443 -48.93 -75.63 -0.90
CA THR A 443 -47.70 -74.98 -1.36
C THR A 443 -47.32 -73.86 -0.38
N PRO A 444 -46.06 -73.75 0.06
CA PRO A 444 -45.59 -72.63 0.87
C PRO A 444 -45.83 -71.28 0.17
N LEU A 445 -46.18 -70.26 0.96
CA LEU A 445 -46.38 -68.89 0.46
C LEU A 445 -45.16 -68.39 -0.32
N LYS A 446 -43.96 -68.72 0.13
CA LYS A 446 -42.70 -68.40 -0.55
C LYS A 446 -42.66 -68.93 -1.97
N ASP A 447 -42.81 -70.24 -2.16
CA ASP A 447 -42.76 -70.90 -3.47
C ASP A 447 -43.84 -70.35 -4.42
N ALA A 448 -45.03 -70.05 -3.89
CA ALA A 448 -46.13 -69.47 -4.65
C ALA A 448 -45.81 -68.03 -5.10
N LEU A 449 -45.16 -67.23 -4.27
CA LEU A 449 -44.73 -65.87 -4.60
C LEU A 449 -43.49 -65.84 -5.51
N GLU A 450 -42.53 -66.75 -5.34
CA GLU A 450 -41.38 -66.91 -6.24
C GLU A 450 -41.86 -67.29 -7.66
N PHE A 451 -42.79 -68.24 -7.77
CA PHE A 451 -43.42 -68.60 -9.05
C PHE A 451 -44.11 -67.40 -9.73
N LEU A 452 -44.84 -66.57 -8.98
CA LEU A 452 -45.49 -65.36 -9.52
C LEU A 452 -44.47 -64.26 -9.87
N SER A 453 -43.40 -64.12 -9.09
CA SER A 453 -42.30 -63.20 -9.34
C SER A 453 -41.61 -63.50 -10.67
N ASP A 454 -41.18 -64.74 -10.86
CA ASP A 454 -40.49 -65.19 -12.07
C ASP A 454 -41.41 -65.18 -13.30
N ARG A 455 -42.67 -65.62 -13.14
CA ARG A 455 -43.60 -65.74 -14.26
C ARG A 455 -44.02 -64.40 -14.85
N TYR A 456 -44.02 -63.33 -14.05
CA TYR A 456 -44.53 -62.01 -14.42
C TYR A 456 -43.51 -60.87 -14.28
N ASP A 457 -42.23 -61.20 -14.03
CA ASP A 457 -41.12 -60.23 -13.90
C ASP A 457 -41.44 -59.16 -12.84
N LEU A 458 -41.70 -59.60 -11.60
CA LEU A 458 -42.12 -58.73 -10.51
C LEU A 458 -41.44 -59.13 -9.20
N THR A 459 -40.50 -58.32 -8.70
CA THR A 459 -39.91 -58.56 -7.38
C THR A 459 -40.98 -58.39 -6.29
N ILE A 460 -41.31 -59.48 -5.60
CA ILE A 460 -42.21 -59.49 -4.44
C ILE A 460 -41.36 -59.79 -3.20
N LEU A 461 -41.51 -59.00 -2.14
CA LEU A 461 -40.81 -59.16 -0.87
C LEU A 461 -41.84 -59.37 0.25
N ILE A 462 -41.53 -60.28 1.18
CA ILE A 462 -42.34 -60.53 2.38
C ILE A 462 -41.70 -59.75 3.54
N ASP A 463 -42.44 -58.84 4.16
CA ASP A 463 -41.99 -58.08 5.34
C ASP A 463 -42.12 -58.95 6.60
N THR A 464 -41.19 -59.89 6.77
CA THR A 464 -41.20 -60.80 7.93
C THR A 464 -41.06 -60.07 9.29
N PRO A 465 -40.41 -58.90 9.43
CA PRO A 465 -40.52 -58.07 10.63
C PRO A 465 -41.96 -57.58 10.92
N ALA A 466 -42.69 -57.08 9.93
CA ALA A 466 -44.06 -56.58 10.12
C ALA A 466 -45.01 -57.70 10.57
N PHE A 467 -45.00 -58.84 9.89
CA PHE A 467 -45.88 -59.97 10.25
C PHE A 467 -45.60 -60.55 11.65
N LYS A 468 -44.34 -60.50 12.12
CA LYS A 468 -44.01 -60.87 13.51
C LYS A 468 -44.58 -59.91 14.56
N GLN A 469 -44.75 -58.62 14.23
CA GLN A 469 -45.46 -57.68 15.11
C GLN A 469 -46.95 -58.00 15.19
N GLU A 470 -47.53 -58.56 14.12
CA GLU A 470 -48.91 -59.07 14.07
C GLU A 470 -49.05 -60.52 14.61
N GLN A 471 -48.02 -61.06 15.28
CA GLN A 471 -47.98 -62.40 15.88
C GLN A 471 -48.08 -63.58 14.88
N VAL A 472 -47.77 -63.35 13.60
CA VAL A 472 -47.69 -64.41 12.58
C VAL A 472 -46.23 -64.82 12.37
N ASP A 473 -45.84 -65.91 13.03
CA ASP A 473 -44.51 -66.51 12.85
C ASP A 473 -44.44 -67.39 11.59
N ASN A 474 -43.26 -67.47 10.98
CA ASN A 474 -42.93 -68.32 9.82
C ASN A 474 -43.88 -68.15 8.61
N VAL A 475 -44.23 -66.90 8.27
CA VAL A 475 -45.11 -66.53 7.15
C VAL A 475 -44.70 -67.15 5.80
N GLU A 476 -43.40 -67.33 5.55
CA GLU A 476 -42.88 -67.95 4.32
C GLU A 476 -43.39 -69.39 4.11
N ASP A 477 -43.62 -70.13 5.20
CA ASP A 477 -44.01 -71.55 5.20
C ASP A 477 -45.54 -71.76 5.24
N LEU A 478 -46.34 -70.68 5.29
CA LEU A 478 -47.80 -70.80 5.36
C LEU A 478 -48.36 -71.48 4.10
N PRO A 479 -49.21 -72.51 4.24
CA PRO A 479 -49.79 -73.18 3.08
C PRO A 479 -50.84 -72.29 2.42
N VAL A 480 -50.62 -71.97 1.15
CA VAL A 480 -51.57 -71.23 0.30
C VAL A 480 -52.00 -72.08 -0.89
N GLY A 481 -53.12 -71.72 -1.51
CA GLY A 481 -53.60 -72.38 -2.71
C GLY A 481 -54.44 -71.44 -3.56
N LEU A 482 -54.22 -71.45 -4.88
CA LEU A 482 -54.95 -70.63 -5.84
C LEU A 482 -55.64 -71.51 -6.89
N PRO A 483 -56.96 -71.34 -7.13
CA PRO A 483 -57.64 -72.04 -8.20
C PRO A 483 -57.16 -71.57 -9.57
N ARG A 484 -57.41 -72.36 -10.62
CA ARG A 484 -57.14 -71.96 -12.00
C ARG A 484 -57.96 -70.70 -12.33
N MET A 485 -57.31 -69.65 -12.82
CA MET A 485 -57.95 -68.37 -13.16
C MET A 485 -57.44 -67.84 -14.49
N SER A 486 -58.34 -67.35 -15.34
CA SER A 486 -58.03 -66.75 -16.64
C SER A 486 -58.58 -65.33 -16.72
N GLN A 487 -57.84 -64.43 -17.37
CA GLN A 487 -58.24 -63.02 -17.56
C GLN A 487 -58.48 -62.24 -16.25
N VAL A 488 -57.77 -62.57 -15.17
CA VAL A 488 -57.83 -61.87 -13.87
C VAL A 488 -56.60 -60.97 -13.71
N SER A 489 -56.72 -59.78 -13.12
CA SER A 489 -55.56 -58.91 -12.92
C SER A 489 -54.58 -59.50 -11.89
N LEU A 490 -53.27 -59.31 -12.09
CA LEU A 490 -52.26 -59.77 -11.14
C LEU A 490 -52.46 -59.17 -9.73
N SER A 491 -52.94 -57.93 -9.63
CA SER A 491 -53.36 -57.31 -8.35
C SER A 491 -54.47 -58.08 -7.61
N THR A 492 -55.38 -58.71 -8.35
CA THR A 492 -56.47 -59.50 -7.77
C THR A 492 -55.99 -60.89 -7.38
N VAL A 493 -55.12 -61.50 -8.18
CA VAL A 493 -54.46 -62.77 -7.86
C VAL A 493 -53.64 -62.67 -6.57
N LEU A 494 -52.82 -61.63 -6.41
CA LEU A 494 -52.05 -61.40 -5.19
C LEU A 494 -52.96 -61.15 -3.97
N ARG A 495 -54.07 -60.42 -4.15
CA ARG A 495 -55.06 -60.20 -3.08
C ARG A 495 -55.76 -61.48 -2.63
N LEU A 496 -56.02 -62.42 -3.54
CA LEU A 496 -56.61 -63.72 -3.26
C LEU A 496 -55.61 -64.74 -2.66
N LEU A 497 -54.33 -64.39 -2.65
CA LEU A 497 -53.26 -65.18 -2.05
C LEU A 497 -52.85 -64.62 -0.67
N SER A 498 -53.24 -63.38 -0.37
CA SER A 498 -52.99 -62.69 0.91
C SER A 498 -54.21 -62.63 1.84
N GLY A 499 -55.31 -63.32 1.54
CA GLY A 499 -56.56 -63.27 2.30
C GLY A 499 -57.38 -64.55 2.17
#